data_AF-A0A955DXC5-F1
#
_entry.id   AF-A0A955DXC5-F1
#
_cell.length_a   1.000
_cell.length_b   1.000
_cell.length_c   1.000
_cell.angle_alpha   90.00
_cell.angle_beta   90.00
_cell.angle_gamma   90.00
#
_symmetry.space_group_name_H-M   'P 1'
#
loop_
_entity.id
_entity.type
_entity.pdbx_description
1 polymer ?
#
loop_
_entity_poly.entity_id
_entity_poly.type
_entity_poly.pdbx_seq_one_letter_code
_entity_poly.pdbx_strand_id
1 'polypeptide(L)'
;MSNILPADQSTPVTRPEPLERRPDRRADVEQRPAPTRGSDQVEVSDVAYFLSRLRDMPDIRTDLVERIREEIANGTYETQERLDGAIDGLLEDLQ
;
A
#
# COMPACT_ATOMS: atom_id res chain seq x y z
N MET A 1 -38.87 -34.41 -68.24
CA MET A 1 -38.92 -33.04 -68.77
C MET A 1 -37.61 -32.36 -68.44
N SER A 2 -36.83 -32.06 -69.47
CA SER A 2 -35.72 -31.13 -69.41
C SER A 2 -36.22 -29.74 -69.02
N ASN A 3 -35.42 -28.98 -68.27
CA ASN A 3 -34.99 -27.66 -68.76
C ASN A 3 -33.77 -27.14 -68.00
N ILE A 4 -32.74 -26.87 -68.79
CA ILE A 4 -31.54 -26.08 -68.50
C ILE A 4 -31.91 -24.62 -68.75
N LEU A 5 -31.43 -23.70 -67.90
CA LEU A 5 -31.21 -22.26 -68.17
C LEU A 5 -30.45 -21.64 -66.98
N PRO A 6 -29.76 -20.50 -67.15
CA PRO A 6 -28.30 -20.41 -67.06
C PRO A 6 -27.81 -19.53 -65.90
N ALA A 7 -26.50 -19.55 -65.67
CA ALA A 7 -25.82 -18.49 -64.94
C ALA A 7 -25.75 -17.24 -65.81
N ASP A 8 -26.27 -16.11 -65.34
CA ASP A 8 -25.71 -14.80 -65.68
C ASP A 8 -26.24 -13.65 -64.79
N GLN A 9 -25.31 -12.74 -64.46
CA GLN A 9 -25.48 -11.31 -64.15
C GLN A 9 -25.75 -10.81 -62.72
N SER A 10 -24.62 -10.36 -62.13
CA SER A 10 -24.41 -8.97 -61.69
C SER A 10 -25.07 -8.51 -60.39
N THR A 11 -24.25 -8.50 -59.34
CA THR A 11 -24.46 -7.73 -58.11
C THR A 11 -24.43 -6.22 -58.39
N PRO A 12 -25.44 -5.44 -57.98
CA PRO A 12 -25.23 -4.04 -57.67
C PRO A 12 -24.78 -3.93 -56.21
N VAL A 13 -23.53 -3.50 -55.99
CA VAL A 13 -23.08 -3.07 -54.66
C VAL A 13 -23.76 -1.74 -54.35
N THR A 14 -24.84 -1.78 -53.58
CA THR A 14 -25.47 -0.58 -53.03
C THR A 14 -24.55 0.00 -51.95
N ARG A 15 -24.03 1.19 -52.20
CA ARG A 15 -23.32 2.02 -51.21
C ARG A 15 -24.29 2.35 -50.07
N PRO A 16 -24.01 2.04 -48.79
CA PRO A 16 -24.88 2.49 -47.70
C PRO A 16 -24.66 3.99 -47.45
N GLU A 17 -25.78 4.72 -47.40
CA GLU A 17 -25.85 6.14 -47.04
C GLU A 17 -25.28 6.42 -45.64
N PRO A 18 -24.74 7.62 -45.37
CA PRO A 18 -24.30 8.00 -44.04
C PRO A 18 -25.51 8.12 -43.10
N LEU A 19 -25.49 7.42 -41.97
CA LEU A 19 -26.51 7.55 -40.93
C LEU A 19 -26.49 8.99 -40.36
N GLU A 20 -27.49 9.78 -40.72
CA GLU A 20 -27.76 11.06 -40.06
C GLU A 20 -28.04 10.83 -38.56
N ARG A 21 -27.32 11.59 -37.72
CA ARG A 21 -27.39 11.52 -36.26
C ARG A 21 -28.80 11.90 -35.80
N ARG A 22 -29.53 10.96 -35.21
CA ARG A 22 -30.75 11.25 -34.45
C ARG A 22 -30.39 12.01 -33.16
N PRO A 23 -31.09 13.11 -32.82
CA PRO A 23 -30.86 13.83 -31.59
C PRO A 23 -31.44 13.07 -30.39
N ASP A 24 -30.69 13.16 -29.30
CA ASP A 24 -30.91 12.72 -27.92
C ASP A 24 -32.16 11.90 -27.59
N ARG A 25 -31.90 10.62 -27.29
CA ARG A 25 -32.62 9.91 -26.23
C ARG A 25 -31.64 9.67 -25.08
N ARG A 26 -31.35 10.74 -24.33
CA ARG A 26 -30.68 10.68 -23.01
C ARG A 26 -31.74 10.82 -21.92
N ALA A 27 -31.49 10.17 -20.79
CA ALA A 27 -32.38 9.90 -19.64
C ALA A 27 -33.34 8.71 -19.89
N ASP A 28 -33.26 7.57 -19.22
CA ASP A 28 -32.64 7.20 -17.95
C ASP A 28 -31.83 5.91 -18.11
N VAL A 29 -30.50 6.01 -17.92
CA VAL A 29 -29.76 4.89 -17.36
C VAL A 29 -29.35 5.38 -16.00
N GLU A 30 -30.16 5.02 -15.00
CA GLU A 30 -29.86 5.22 -13.59
C GLU A 30 -28.42 4.77 -13.37
N GLN A 31 -27.53 5.74 -13.13
CA GLN A 31 -26.10 5.50 -12.96
C GLN A 31 -25.93 4.71 -11.68
N ARG A 32 -25.96 3.38 -11.78
CA ARG A 32 -25.52 2.51 -10.68
C ARG A 32 -24.08 2.92 -10.34
N PRO A 33 -23.77 3.24 -9.08
CA PRO A 33 -22.42 3.59 -8.69
C PRO A 33 -21.49 2.45 -9.13
N ALA A 34 -20.41 2.81 -9.82
CA ALA A 34 -19.39 1.85 -10.20
C ALA A 34 -18.85 1.16 -8.92
N PRO A 35 -18.58 -0.15 -8.93
CA PRO A 35 -18.01 -0.81 -7.77
C PRO A 35 -16.66 -0.18 -7.43
N THR A 36 -16.57 0.44 -6.25
CA THR A 36 -15.30 0.91 -5.70
C THR A 36 -14.39 -0.29 -5.54
N ARG A 37 -13.18 -0.27 -6.11
CA ARG A 37 -12.17 -1.29 -5.83
C ARG A 37 -11.93 -1.29 -4.32
N GLY A 38 -12.09 -2.45 -3.69
CA GLY A 38 -11.74 -2.62 -2.27
C GLY A 38 -10.29 -2.25 -2.03
N SER A 39 -10.01 -1.66 -0.87
CA SER A 39 -8.65 -1.39 -0.43
C SER A 39 -7.86 -2.68 -0.33
N ASP A 40 -6.62 -2.67 -0.82
CA ASP A 40 -5.67 -3.75 -0.58
C ASP A 40 -5.31 -3.77 0.92
N GLN A 41 -5.34 -4.95 1.53
CA GLN A 41 -5.08 -5.13 2.96
C GLN A 41 -3.89 -6.07 3.13
N VAL A 42 -2.87 -5.61 3.84
CA VAL A 42 -1.69 -6.40 4.17
C VAL A 42 -1.72 -6.73 5.64
N GLU A 43 -1.73 -8.03 5.96
CA GLU A 43 -1.62 -8.52 7.32
C GLU A 43 -0.15 -8.81 7.65
N VAL A 44 0.39 -8.16 8.68
CA VAL A 44 1.76 -8.39 9.16
C VAL A 44 1.68 -9.23 10.43
N SER A 45 2.40 -10.35 10.45
CA SER A 45 2.54 -11.16 11.66
C SER A 45 3.35 -10.41 12.72
N ASP A 46 2.85 -10.38 13.96
CA ASP A 46 3.57 -9.85 15.12
C ASP A 46 4.98 -10.44 15.25
N VAL A 47 5.13 -11.73 14.96
CA VAL A 47 6.43 -12.42 15.01
C VAL A 47 7.40 -11.86 13.96
N ALA A 48 6.91 -11.63 12.74
CA ALA A 48 7.72 -11.03 11.67
C ALA A 48 8.12 -9.59 12.02
N TYR A 49 7.23 -8.85 12.66
CA TYR A 49 7.47 -7.49 13.14
C TYR A 49 8.56 -7.42 14.22
N PHE A 50 8.51 -8.31 15.22
CA PHE A 50 9.53 -8.36 16.25
C PHE A 50 10.88 -8.86 15.70
N LEU A 51 10.88 -9.84 14.79
CA LEU A 51 12.10 -10.33 14.13
C LEU A 51 12.76 -9.28 13.22
N SER A 52 12.00 -8.40 12.58
CA SER A 52 12.58 -7.28 11.83
C SER A 52 13.23 -6.29 12.80
N ARG A 53 12.52 -5.89 13.87
CA ARG A 53 13.07 -4.99 14.90
C ARG A 53 14.36 -5.54 15.52
N LEU A 54 14.40 -6.84 15.86
CA LEU A 54 15.59 -7.47 16.42
C LEU A 54 16.78 -7.49 15.45
N ARG A 55 16.54 -7.63 14.14
CA ARG A 55 17.61 -7.56 13.12
C ARG A 55 18.16 -6.16 12.94
N ASP A 56 17.32 -5.15 13.14
CA ASP A 56 17.69 -3.74 13.00
C ASP A 56 18.34 -3.19 14.28
N MET A 57 18.32 -3.94 15.38
CA MET A 57 18.98 -3.52 16.61
C MET A 57 20.50 -3.51 16.42
N PRO A 58 21.17 -2.41 16.80
CA PRO A 58 22.62 -2.36 16.78
C PRO A 58 23.21 -3.37 17.77
N ASP A 59 24.43 -3.83 17.49
CA ASP A 59 25.16 -4.71 18.39
C ASP A 59 25.30 -4.09 19.78
N ILE A 60 25.25 -4.94 20.81
CA ILE A 60 25.46 -4.52 22.19
C ILE A 60 26.87 -3.94 22.31
N ARG A 61 26.97 -2.74 22.85
CA ARG A 61 28.24 -2.09 23.19
C ARG A 61 28.81 -2.68 24.47
N THR A 62 29.26 -3.93 24.42
CA THR A 62 29.70 -4.71 25.59
C THR A 62 30.70 -3.94 26.46
N ASP A 63 31.68 -3.28 25.86
CA ASP A 63 32.68 -2.50 26.59
C ASP A 63 32.09 -1.36 27.42
N LEU A 64 31.06 -0.68 26.89
CA LEU A 64 30.35 0.37 27.62
C LEU A 64 29.56 -0.21 28.80
N VAL A 65 28.90 -1.35 28.56
CA VAL A 65 28.09 -2.03 29.57
C VAL A 65 28.96 -2.49 30.74
N GLU A 66 30.08 -3.16 30.45
CA GLU A 66 30.99 -3.62 31.51
C GLU A 66 31.58 -2.47 32.30
N ARG A 67 32.03 -1.39 31.63
CA ARG A 67 32.52 -0.20 32.33
C ARG A 67 31.48 0.41 33.26
N ILE A 68 30.23 0.55 32.79
CA ILE A 68 29.15 1.10 33.61
C ILE A 68 28.83 0.17 34.79
N ARG A 69 28.83 -1.15 34.60
CA ARG A 69 28.64 -2.11 35.70
C ARG A 69 29.71 -1.95 36.78
N GLU A 70 30.97 -1.77 36.38
CA GLU A 70 32.07 -1.48 37.31
C GLU A 70 31.87 -0.12 38.03
N GLU A 71 31.50 0.94 37.30
CA GLU A 71 31.18 2.25 37.90
C GLU A 71 30.06 2.13 38.95
N ILE A 72 29.02 1.33 38.70
CA ILE A 72 27.92 1.09 39.64
C ILE A 72 28.41 0.30 40.86
N ALA A 73 29.16 -0.79 40.66
CA ALA A 73 29.68 -1.61 41.74
C ALA A 73 30.63 -0.83 42.68
N ASN A 74 31.41 0.10 42.11
CA ASN A 74 32.31 0.97 42.84
C ASN A 74 31.60 2.20 43.44
N GLY A 75 30.30 2.40 43.17
CA GLY A 75 29.52 3.54 43.64
C GLY A 75 29.92 4.88 43.00
N THR A 76 30.61 4.86 41.86
CA THR A 76 31.07 6.07 41.14
C THR A 76 30.16 6.48 39.99
N TYR A 77 29.12 5.69 39.70
CA TYR A 77 28.13 5.99 38.66
C TYR A 77 27.21 7.16 39.04
N GLU A 78 26.88 7.28 40.32
CA GLU A 78 25.93 8.27 40.84
C GLU A 78 26.62 9.62 41.04
N THR A 79 26.60 10.44 39.99
CA THR A 79 27.04 11.84 40.03
C THR A 79 25.83 12.78 39.96
N GLN A 80 25.99 14.02 40.46
CA GLN A 80 24.92 15.02 40.38
C GLN A 80 24.47 15.26 38.94
N GLU A 81 25.42 15.39 38.01
CA GLU A 81 25.13 15.57 36.59
C GLU A 81 24.33 14.42 35.97
N ARG A 82 24.65 13.16 36.31
CA ARG A 82 23.88 12.00 35.81
C ARG A 82 22.49 11.92 36.44
N LEU A 83 22.35 12.36 37.69
CA LEU A 83 21.07 12.37 38.39
C LEU A 83 20.14 13.44 37.82
N ASP A 84 20.65 14.66 37.61
CA ASP A 84 19.91 15.76 37.01
C ASP A 84 19.41 15.36 35.60
N GLY A 85 20.30 14.81 34.77
CA GLY A 85 19.91 14.34 33.44
C GLY A 85 18.90 13.18 33.46
N ALA A 86 18.96 12.29 34.45
CA ALA A 86 17.98 11.22 34.61
C ALA A 86 16.60 11.76 35.03
N ILE A 87 16.56 12.79 35.88
CA ILE A 87 15.32 13.46 36.29
C ILE A 87 14.71 14.19 35.10
N ASP A 88 15.51 14.91 34.31
CA ASP A 88 15.05 15.62 33.12
C ASP A 88 14.45 14.67 32.08
N GLY A 89 15.14 13.56 31.78
CA GLY A 89 14.63 12.55 30.85
C GLY A 89 13.34 11.87 31.35
N LEU A 90 13.23 11.61 32.65
CA LEU A 90 12.00 11.07 33.24
C LEU A 90 10.83 12.07 33.10
N LEU A 91 11.09 13.36 33.25
CA LEU A 91 10.05 14.38 33.08
C LEU A 91 9.59 14.50 31.62
N GLU A 92 10.49 14.33 30.66
CA GLU A 92 10.17 14.28 29.23
C GLU A 92 9.27 13.08 28.89
N ASP A 93 9.55 11.89 29.43
CA ASP A 93 8.75 10.68 29.21
C ASP A 93 7.31 10.77 29.75
N LEU A 94 7.03 11.68 30.70
CA LEU A 94 5.72 11.87 31.32
C LEU A 94 4.83 12.91 30.62
N GLN A 95 5.34 13.61 29.61
CA GLN A 95 4.61 14.61 28.83
C GLN A 95 3.92 14.01 27.60
#